data_AF-A0A842T6Q4-F1
#
_entry.id   AF-A0A842T6Q4-F1
#
_cell.length_a   1.000
_cell.length_b   1.000
_cell.length_c   1.000
_cell.angle_alpha   90.00
_cell.angle_beta   90.00
_cell.angle_gamma   90.00
#
_symmetry.space_group_name_H-M   'P 1'
#
loop_
_entity.id
_entity.type
_entity.pdbx_description
1 polymer ?
#
loop_
_entity_poly.entity_id
_entity_poly.type
_entity_poly.pdbx_seq_one_letter_code
_entity_poly.pdbx_strand_id
1 'polypeptide(L)' 'MKRFSRDSSKSLEEIELWLSQHPDVEVKAVNQHIMGGKLRMWVFYDTK' A
#
# COMPACT_ATOMS: atom_id res chain seq x y z
N MET A 1 12.37 -2.16 7.56
CA MET A 1 11.34 -1.31 6.94
C MET A 1 11.48 -1.27 5.43
N LYS A 2 10.62 -2.02 4.73
CA LYS A 2 10.49 -2.00 3.27
C LYS A 2 9.25 -1.18 2.90
N ARG A 3 9.26 -0.52 1.76
CA ARG A 3 8.13 0.26 1.22
C ARG A 3 7.93 -0.15 -0.23
N PHE A 4 6.68 -0.33 -0.64
CA PHE A 4 6.34 -0.25 -2.05
C PHE A 4 5.54 1.04 -2.29
N SER A 5 5.98 1.84 -3.25
CA SER A 5 5.19 2.93 -3.82
C SER A 5 4.74 2.45 -5.19
N ARG A 6 3.49 2.02 -5.31
CA ARG A 6 2.93 1.73 -6.63
C ARG A 6 2.01 2.88 -6.98
N ASP A 7 2.29 3.49 -8.13
CA ASP A 7 1.56 4.62 -8.67
C ASP A 7 0.05 4.34 -8.65
N SER A 8 -0.67 5.40 -8.31
CA SER A 8 -2.12 5.63 -8.15
C SER A 8 -3.15 4.92 -9.04
N SER A 9 -2.77 3.94 -9.86
CA SER A 9 -3.71 3.17 -10.69
C SER A 9 -4.28 1.95 -9.98
N LYS A 10 -3.77 1.61 -8.78
CA LYS A 10 -4.27 0.47 -8.03
C LYS A 10 -5.39 0.90 -7.09
N SER A 11 -6.58 0.32 -7.25
CA SER A 11 -7.70 0.54 -6.33
C SER A 11 -7.34 0.02 -4.93
N LEU A 12 -8.01 0.53 -3.89
CA LEU A 12 -7.86 0.03 -2.51
C LEU A 12 -7.98 -1.50 -2.46
N GLU A 13 -8.87 -2.07 -3.28
CA GLU A 13 -9.10 -3.52 -3.40
C GLU A 13 -7.84 -4.29 -3.82
N GLU A 14 -6.99 -3.74 -4.70
CA GLU A 14 -5.75 -4.42 -5.08
C GLU A 14 -4.71 -4.41 -3.95
N ILE A 15 -4.72 -3.39 -3.10
CA ILE A 15 -3.87 -3.35 -1.90
C ILE A 15 -4.37 -4.36 -0.88
N GLU A 16 -5.68 -4.41 -0.64
CA GLU A 16 -6.30 -5.38 0.26
C GLU A 16 -6.05 -6.81 -0.21
N LEU A 17 -6.19 -7.08 -1.51
CA LEU A 17 -5.89 -8.38 -2.10
C LEU A 17 -4.42 -8.76 -1.91
N TRP A 18 -3.49 -7.84 -2.15
CA TRP A 18 -2.07 -8.10 -1.94
C TRP A 18 -1.74 -8.41 -0.48
N LEU A 19 -2.33 -7.65 0.46
CA LEU A 19 -2.17 -7.90 1.90
C LEU A 19 -2.74 -9.25 2.31
N SER A 20 -3.89 -9.66 1.75
CA SER A 20 -4.46 -10.99 2.01
C SER A 20 -3.58 -12.14 1.53
N GLN A 21 -2.76 -11.91 0.50
CA GLN A 21 -1.84 -12.90 -0.06
C GLN A 21 -0.52 -13.00 0.71
N HIS A 22 -0.22 -12.04 1.59
CA HIS A 22 1.04 -11.97 2.33
C HIS A 22 0.75 -11.86 3.84
N PRO A 23 0.33 -12.97 4.49
CA PRO A 23 0.00 -12.98 5.92
C PRO A 23 1.23 -12.81 6.84
N ASP A 24 2.44 -12.92 6.28
CA ASP A 24 3.73 -12.65 6.91
C ASP A 24 4.04 -11.15 7.00
N VAL A 25 3.26 -10.31 6.31
CA VAL A 25 3.41 -8.86 6.29
C VAL A 25 2.62 -8.21 7.42
N GLU A 26 3.30 -7.39 8.23
CA GLU A 26 2.69 -6.53 9.23
C GLU A 26 2.68 -5.08 8.72
N VAL A 27 1.49 -4.55 8.44
CA VAL A 27 1.32 -3.16 7.99
C VAL A 27 1.53 -2.21 9.17
N LYS A 28 2.47 -1.28 9.02
CA LYS A 28 2.80 -0.26 10.03
C LYS A 28 2.10 1.06 9.77
N ALA A 29 1.99 1.47 8.51
CA ALA A 29 1.33 2.71 8.13
C ALA A 29 0.83 2.67 6.68
N VAL A 30 -0.25 3.41 6.41
CA VAL A 30 -0.76 3.67 5.07
C VAL A 30 -0.94 5.17 4.91
N ASN A 31 -0.22 5.77 3.95
CA ASN A 31 -0.35 7.18 3.64
C ASN A 31 -1.08 7.34 2.31
N GLN A 32 -2.05 8.25 2.26
CA GLN A 32 -2.83 8.57 1.08
C GLN A 32 -2.72 10.05 0.78
N HIS A 33 -2.39 10.42 -0.46
CA HIS A 33 -2.36 11.82 -0.90
C HIS A 33 -3.01 11.97 -2.27
N ILE A 34 -3.77 13.04 -2.45
CA ILE A 34 -4.26 13.45 -3.77
C ILE A 34 -3.24 14.42 -4.36
N MET A 35 -2.60 14.03 -5.46
CA MET A 35 -1.63 14.85 -6.19
C MET A 35 -2.07 14.98 -7.65
N GLY A 36 -2.33 16.21 -8.11
CA GLY A 36 -2.75 16.46 -9.49
C GLY A 36 -4.02 15.70 -9.91
N GLY A 37 -4.97 15.53 -8.99
CA GLY A 37 -6.23 14.80 -9.23
C GLY A 37 -6.13 13.28 -9.21
N LYS A 38 -4.97 12.71 -8.86
CA LYS A 38 -4.76 11.25 -8.73
C LYS A 38 -4.47 10.86 -7.27
N LEU A 39 -5.08 9.77 -6.81
CA LEU A 39 -4.88 9.23 -5.47
C LEU A 39 -3.58 8.41 -5.40
N ARG A 40 -2.54 8.94 -4.79
CA ARG A 40 -1.30 8.21 -4.49
C ARG A 40 -1.42 7.53 -3.12
N MET A 41 -0.98 6.28 -3.02
CA MET A 41 -0.94 5.53 -1.76
C MET A 41 0.46 4.94 -1.51
N TRP A 42 0.89 4.95 -0.26
CA TRP A 42 2.12 4.32 0.21
C TRP A 42 1.80 3.41 1.39
N VAL A 43 2.21 2.14 1.28
CA VAL A 43 2.05 1.16 2.35
C VAL A 43 3.44 0.86 2.92
N PHE A 44 3.58 1.07 4.22
CA PHE A 44 4.78 0.76 4.99
C PHE A 44 4.52 -0.50 5.78
N TYR A 45 5.43 -1.47 5.66
CA TYR A 45 5.25 -2.77 6.29
C TYR A 45 6.59 -3.41 6.64
N ASP A 46 6.53 -4.34 7.58
CA ASP A 46 7.63 -5.25 7.90
C ASP A 46 7.20 -6.70 7.62
N THR A 47 8.17 -7.56 7.34
CA THR A 47 7.98 -9.01 7.22
C THR A 47 8.43 -9.66 8.53
N LYS A 48 7.71 -10.67 9.01
CA LYS A 48 8.08 -11.45 10.20
C LYS A 48 9.39 -12.22 10.03
#